data_AF-A0A7Y2RBM8-F1
#
_entry.id   AF-A0A7Y2RBM8-F1
#
_cell.length_a   1.000
_cell.length_b   1.000
_cell.length_c   1.000
_cell.angle_alpha   90.00
_cell.angle_beta   90.00
_cell.angle_gamma   90.00
#
_symmetry.space_group_name_H-M   'P 1'
#
loop_
_entity.id
_entity.type
_entity.pdbx_description
1 polymer ?
#
loop_
_entity_poly.entity_id
_entity_poly.type
_entity_poly.pdbx_seq_one_letter_code
_entity_poly.pdbx_strand_id
1 'polypeptide(L)'
;MTKRLIITARILPDGAPTKVVGRDAWALQNLVTAGEGGCTPIDHPGPRWSHYVFKLRRVGFTIQTLDEAHGGPFPGSHARYVLRSEVEILDNGREAA
;
A
#
# COMPACT_ATOMS: atom_id res chain seq x y z
N MET A 1 -19.36 13.31 10.34
CA MET A 1 -18.80 12.54 9.21
C MET A 1 -17.40 12.06 9.61
N THR A 2 -17.08 10.78 9.44
CA THR A 2 -15.75 10.25 9.81
C THR A 2 -14.73 10.67 8.75
N LYS A 3 -13.67 11.38 9.16
CA LYS A 3 -12.57 11.77 8.26
C LYS A 3 -11.95 10.52 7.64
N ARG A 4 -11.86 10.49 6.31
CA ARG A 4 -11.22 9.42 5.55
C ARG A 4 -9.98 9.97 4.86
N LEU A 5 -8.90 9.20 4.89
CA LEU A 5 -7.73 9.49 4.07
C LEU A 5 -8.13 9.28 2.60
N ILE A 6 -7.79 10.22 1.75
CA ILE A 6 -8.00 10.14 0.31
C ILE A 6 -6.66 10.43 -0.36
N ILE A 7 -6.27 9.58 -1.30
CA ILE A 7 -5.08 9.78 -2.11
C ILE A 7 -5.50 9.74 -3.56
N THR A 8 -5.14 10.77 -4.32
CA THR A 8 -5.19 10.72 -5.78
C THR A 8 -3.79 10.43 -6.27
N ALA A 9 -3.63 9.31 -6.95
CA ALA A 9 -2.34 8.86 -7.46
C ALA A 9 -2.46 8.47 -8.93
N ARG A 10 -1.35 8.53 -9.67
CA ARG A 10 -1.25 7.94 -11.00
C ARG A 10 -0.05 7.03 -11.09
N ILE A 11 -0.17 5.98 -11.90
CA ILE A 11 0.94 5.10 -12.27
C ILE A 11 1.67 5.79 -13.42
N LEU A 12 2.99 5.93 -13.33
CA LEU A 12 3.79 6.55 -14.38
C LEU A 12 4.15 5.53 -15.49
N PRO A 13 4.37 5.99 -16.72
CA PRO A 13 4.32 7.40 -17.17
C PRO A 13 2.93 7.91 -17.57
N ASP A 14 1.97 7.03 -17.85
CA ASP A 14 0.75 7.33 -18.62
C ASP A 14 -0.57 6.94 -17.92
N GLY A 15 -0.50 6.44 -16.68
CA GLY A 15 -1.67 6.07 -15.91
C GLY A 15 -2.59 7.25 -15.61
N ALA A 16 -3.90 6.98 -15.65
CA ALA A 16 -4.90 7.98 -15.28
C ALA A 16 -4.92 8.24 -13.76
N PRO A 17 -5.12 9.50 -13.31
CA PRO A 17 -5.35 9.82 -11.91
C PRO A 17 -6.49 8.97 -11.32
N THR A 18 -6.19 8.23 -10.26
CA THR A 18 -7.14 7.36 -9.59
C THR A 18 -7.22 7.71 -8.11
N LYS A 19 -8.46 7.81 -7.60
CA LYS A 19 -8.74 8.07 -6.19
C LYS A 19 -8.77 6.77 -5.39
N VAL A 20 -7.95 6.69 -4.35
CA VAL A 20 -7.91 5.60 -3.37
C VAL A 20 -8.34 6.16 -2.01
N VAL A 21 -9.12 5.40 -1.25
CA VAL A 21 -9.76 5.90 -0.02
C VAL A 21 -9.53 5.00 1.20
N GLY A 22 -9.56 5.62 2.37
CA GLY A 22 -9.53 4.93 3.66
C GLY A 22 -8.27 4.10 3.88
N ARG A 23 -8.45 2.81 4.21
CA ARG A 23 -7.33 1.91 4.51
C ARG A 23 -6.54 1.49 3.28
N ASP A 24 -7.15 1.53 2.10
CA ASP A 24 -6.43 1.27 0.85
C ASP A 24 -5.50 2.44 0.54
N ALA A 25 -5.95 3.67 0.80
CA ALA A 25 -5.13 4.87 0.66
C ALA A 25 -3.95 4.84 1.64
N TRP A 26 -4.21 4.43 2.89
CA TRP A 26 -3.16 4.25 3.88
C TRP A 26 -2.14 3.19 3.44
N ALA A 27 -2.58 2.05 2.91
CA ALA A 27 -1.68 1.01 2.41
C ALA A 27 -0.83 1.51 1.23
N LEU A 28 -1.45 2.20 0.27
CA LEU A 28 -0.74 2.80 -0.86
C LEU A 28 0.31 3.83 -0.39
N GLN A 29 -0.04 4.70 0.56
CA GLN A 29 0.89 5.67 1.13
C GLN A 29 2.12 5.00 1.73
N ASN A 30 1.92 3.99 2.57
CA ASN A 30 3.04 3.26 3.18
C ASN A 30 3.91 2.57 2.14
N LEU A 31 3.30 1.93 1.13
CA LEU A 31 4.05 1.27 0.06
C LEU A 31 4.90 2.26 -0.75
N VAL A 32 4.36 3.44 -1.07
CA VAL A 32 5.11 4.50 -1.74
C VAL A 32 6.24 5.02 -0.85
N THR A 33 5.98 5.25 0.44
CA THR A 33 6.99 5.73 1.39
C THR A 33 8.10 4.70 1.65
N ALA A 34 7.76 3.41 1.73
CA ALA A 34 8.73 2.34 1.96
C ALA A 34 9.58 2.03 0.72
N GLY A 35 9.07 2.34 -0.48
CA GLY A 35 9.73 2.08 -1.75
C GLY A 35 10.15 0.61 -1.90
N GLU A 36 11.40 0.40 -2.29
CA GLU A 36 12.02 -0.92 -2.45
C GLU A 36 12.07 -1.75 -1.15
N GLY A 37 12.04 -1.10 0.02
CA GLY A 37 12.00 -1.79 1.30
C GLY A 37 10.66 -2.49 1.57
N GLY A 38 9.59 -2.07 0.88
CA GLY A 38 8.25 -2.64 1.03
C GLY A 38 7.68 -2.57 2.45
N CYS A 39 6.49 -3.15 2.63
CA CYS A 39 5.81 -3.20 3.91
C CYS A 39 5.51 -4.65 4.32
N THR A 40 5.72 -4.98 5.58
CA THR A 40 5.20 -6.20 6.23
C THR A 40 4.33 -5.81 7.43
N PRO A 41 3.36 -6.65 7.83
CA PRO A 41 2.65 -6.45 9.10
C PRO A 41 3.55 -6.30 10.34
N ILE A 42 4.81 -6.75 10.28
CA ILE A 42 5.77 -6.66 11.40
C ILE A 42 6.24 -5.22 11.63
N ASP A 43 6.71 -4.54 10.59
CA ASP A 43 7.24 -3.18 10.66
C ASP A 43 6.17 -2.11 10.39
N HIS A 44 5.11 -2.45 9.66
CA HIS A 44 3.97 -1.58 9.37
C HIS A 44 2.67 -2.19 9.88
N PRO A 45 2.40 -2.16 11.19
CA PRO A 45 1.24 -2.81 11.78
C PRO A 45 -0.06 -2.24 11.21
N GLY A 46 -0.89 -3.12 10.67
CA GLY A 46 -2.18 -2.76 10.08
C GLY A 46 -3.05 -3.99 9.83
N PRO A 47 -4.36 -3.91 10.05
CA PRO A 47 -5.22 -5.07 9.84
C PRO A 47 -5.33 -5.36 8.34
N ARG A 48 -5.20 -6.63 7.94
CA ARG A 48 -5.57 -7.13 6.59
C ARG A 48 -4.78 -6.55 5.40
N TRP A 49 -3.45 -6.46 5.53
CA TRP A 49 -2.57 -6.07 4.42
C TRP A 49 -2.86 -6.77 3.09
N SER A 50 -3.08 -8.08 3.11
CA SER A 50 -3.39 -8.87 1.91
C SER A 50 -4.64 -8.38 1.17
N HIS A 51 -5.67 -7.93 1.88
CA HIS A 51 -6.89 -7.38 1.28
C HIS A 51 -6.62 -6.02 0.62
N TYR A 52 -5.90 -5.12 1.30
CA TYR A 52 -5.59 -3.81 0.70
C TYR A 52 -4.73 -3.96 -0.56
N VAL A 53 -3.70 -4.80 -0.52
CA VAL A 53 -2.86 -5.12 -1.67
C VAL A 53 -3.67 -5.74 -2.80
N PHE A 54 -4.59 -6.66 -2.49
CA PHE A 54 -5.49 -7.24 -3.48
C PHE A 54 -6.35 -6.17 -4.20
N LYS A 55 -6.91 -5.21 -3.46
CA LYS A 55 -7.69 -4.11 -4.07
C LYS A 55 -6.81 -3.16 -4.88
N LEU A 56 -5.64 -2.80 -4.38
CA LEU A 56 -4.69 -1.95 -5.12
C LEU A 56 -4.22 -2.61 -6.42
N ARG A 57 -3.99 -3.92 -6.43
CA ARG A 57 -3.69 -4.67 -7.66
C ARG A 57 -4.84 -4.61 -8.66
N ARG A 58 -6.10 -4.67 -8.20
CA ARG A 58 -7.28 -4.51 -9.07
C ARG A 58 -7.42 -3.11 -9.66
N VAL A 59 -6.90 -2.10 -8.97
CA VAL A 59 -6.81 -0.72 -9.50
C VAL A 59 -5.74 -0.61 -10.59
N GLY A 60 -4.72 -1.47 -10.58
CA GLY A 60 -3.66 -1.53 -11.58
C GLY A 60 -2.26 -1.38 -11.01
N PHE A 61 -2.10 -1.15 -9.70
CA PHE A 61 -0.78 -1.05 -9.09
C PHE A 61 -0.07 -2.41 -9.09
N THR A 62 1.11 -2.48 -9.71
CA THR A 62 1.97 -3.64 -9.65
C THR A 62 2.62 -3.70 -8.29
N ILE A 63 2.15 -4.62 -7.44
CA ILE A 63 2.70 -4.86 -6.11
C ILE A 63 3.20 -6.30 -6.07
N GLN A 64 4.48 -6.50 -5.81
CA GLN A 64 5.07 -7.82 -5.62
C GLN A 64 4.85 -8.29 -4.18
N THR A 65 4.66 -9.60 -3.99
CA THR A 65 4.74 -10.24 -2.67
C THR A 65 6.04 -11.03 -2.61
N LEU A 66 6.87 -10.75 -1.61
CA LEU A 66 8.06 -11.50 -1.26
C LEU A 66 7.78 -12.28 0.02
N ASP A 67 8.16 -13.55 0.06
CA ASP A 67 8.10 -14.33 1.29
C ASP A 67 9.36 -14.06 2.13
N GLU A 68 9.15 -13.52 3.33
CA GLU A 68 10.20 -13.24 4.30
C GLU A 68 10.12 -14.24 5.44
N ALA A 69 11.16 -15.04 5.60
CA ALA A 69 11.27 -15.98 6.71
C ALA A 69 11.53 -15.25 8.02
N HIS A 70 10.91 -15.73 9.11
CA HIS A 70 11.16 -15.24 10.46
C HIS A 70 11.37 -16.41 11.43
N GLY A 71 12.25 -16.19 12.40
CA GLY A 71 12.53 -17.16 13.48
C GLY A 71 11.71 -16.89 14.74
N GLY A 72 12.22 -17.35 15.88
CA GLY A 72 11.61 -17.21 17.20
C GLY A 72 10.81 -18.44 17.64
N PRO A 73 10.04 -18.33 18.74
CA PRO A 73 9.24 -19.45 19.26
C PRO A 73 8.18 -19.98 18.30
N PHE A 74 7.79 -19.16 17.31
CA PHE A 74 6.85 -19.51 16.25
C PHE A 74 7.49 -19.16 14.90
N PRO A 75 8.39 -20.02 14.36
CA PRO A 75 9.04 -19.76 13.09
C PRO A 75 8.07 -19.92 11.93
N GLY A 76 8.31 -19.20 10.84
CA GLY A 76 7.47 -19.24 9.65
C GLY A 76 7.93 -18.28 8.57
N SER A 77 7.05 -17.97 7.64
CA SER A 77 7.24 -16.88 6.67
C SER A 77 6.03 -15.97 6.68
N HIS A 78 6.26 -14.72 6.30
CA HIS A 78 5.20 -13.74 6.10
C HIS A 78 5.48 -12.91 4.85
N ALA A 79 4.45 -12.24 4.35
CA ALA A 79 4.55 -11.43 3.15
C ALA A 79 5.19 -10.06 3.44
N ARG A 80 6.19 -9.69 2.64
CA ARG A 80 6.62 -8.32 2.39
C ARG A 80 6.09 -7.86 1.04
N TYR A 81 5.36 -6.76 1.03
CA TYR A 81 4.74 -6.19 -0.17
C TYR A 81 5.59 -5.05 -0.70
N VAL A 82 6.02 -5.13 -1.96
CA VAL A 82 6.86 -4.11 -2.60
C VAL A 82 6.11 -3.51 -3.77
N LEU A 83 5.94 -2.20 -3.80
CA LEU A 83 5.35 -1.50 -4.94
C LEU A 83 6.38 -1.42 -6.05
N ARG A 84 6.04 -1.98 -7.21
CA ARG A 84 6.90 -2.00 -8.42
C ARG A 84 6.46 -0.98 -9.47
N SER A 85 5.20 -0.58 -9.43
CA SER A 85 4.76 0.57 -10.22
C SER A 85 5.48 1.82 -9.73
N GLU A 86 6.02 2.60 -10.65
CA GLU A 86 6.37 3.98 -10.36
C GLU A 86 5.07 4.77 -10.20
N VAL A 87 4.90 5.46 -9.06
CA VAL A 87 3.64 6.11 -8.70
C VAL A 87 3.91 7.55 -8.30
N GLU A 88 3.15 8.47 -8.89
CA GLU A 88 3.10 9.86 -8.47
C GLU A 88 1.85 10.10 -7.64
N ILE A 89 2.02 10.74 -6.48
CA ILE A 89 0.92 11.19 -5.62
C ILE A 89 0.58 12.64 -6.01
N LEU A 90 -0.62 12.83 -6.56
CA LEU A 90 -1.10 14.12 -7.05
C LEU A 90 -1.78 14.94 -5.95
N ASP A 91 -2.46 14.25 -5.03
CA ASP A 91 -3.11 14.86 -3.88
C ASP A 91 -3.12 13.87 -2.70
N ASN A 92 -2.80 14.38 -1.52
CA ASN A 92 -2.78 13.65 -0.26
C ASN A 92 -3.75 14.25 0.79
N GLY A 93 -4.87 14.78 0.33
CA GLY A 93 -5.92 15.35 1.17
C GLY A 93 -6.44 14.40 2.25
N ARG A 94 -6.38 14.86 3.50
CA ARG A 94 -7.35 14.44 4.53
C ARG A 94 -8.54 15.38 4.37
N GLU A 95 -9.71 14.90 3.97
CA GLU A 95 -10.91 15.74 3.97
C GLU A 95 -11.05 16.40 5.36
N ALA A 96 -10.93 17.73 5.38
CA ALA A 96 -11.25 18.54 6.54
C ALA A 96 -12.78 18.46 6.74
N ALA A 97 -13.19 18.40 8.01
CA ALA A 97 -14.60 18.40 8.39
C ALA A 97 -15.15 19.82 8.28
#